data_AF-A0A2D6YJH9-F1
#
_entry.id   AF-A0A2D6YJH9-F1
#
_cell.length_a   1.000
_cell.length_b   1.000
_cell.length_c   1.000
_cell.angle_alpha   90.00
_cell.angle_beta   90.00
_cell.angle_gamma   90.00
#
_symmetry.space_group_name_H-M   'P 1'
#
loop_
_entity.id
_entity.type
_entity.pdbx_description
1 polymer ?
#
loop_
_entity_poly.entity_id
_entity_poly.type
_entity_poly.pdbx_seq_one_letter_code
_entity_poly.pdbx_strand_id
1 'polypeptide(L)'
;MLAAVPSPQKLQLKRKEATKSSEQEPRSSLVKIKDLDIVYESSAGLLKRSSFTAVSAAKFEIPTGKIIGLVGESGTGKTSLGRALLKATPFQTGSIIY
;
A
#
# COMPACT_ATOMS: atom_id res chain seq x y z
N MET A 1 -38.39 -43.13 31.16
CA MET A 1 -37.57 -41.97 31.56
C MET A 1 -37.54 -40.97 30.42
N LEU A 2 -38.33 -39.90 30.50
CA LEU A 2 -38.38 -38.80 29.53
C LEU A 2 -37.34 -37.76 29.95
N ALA A 3 -36.24 -37.63 29.19
CA ALA A 3 -35.31 -36.53 29.37
C ALA A 3 -35.85 -35.30 28.62
N ALA A 4 -36.18 -34.24 29.34
CA ALA A 4 -36.65 -32.98 28.78
C ALA A 4 -35.54 -32.33 27.94
N VAL A 5 -35.79 -32.12 26.66
CA VAL A 5 -34.99 -31.22 25.82
C VAL A 5 -35.38 -29.78 26.19
N PRO A 6 -34.46 -28.94 26.69
CA PRO A 6 -34.78 -27.54 26.92
C PRO A 6 -35.01 -26.85 25.57
N SER A 7 -36.13 -26.13 25.47
CA SER A 7 -36.49 -25.37 24.28
C SER A 7 -35.41 -24.36 23.90
N PRO A 8 -35.08 -24.16 22.60
CA PRO A 8 -34.19 -23.09 22.16
C PRO A 8 -34.92 -21.75 22.33
N GLN A 9 -34.88 -21.22 23.56
CA GLN A 9 -35.32 -19.86 23.83
C GLN A 9 -34.42 -18.91 23.05
N LYS A 10 -35.03 -18.21 22.09
CA LYS A 10 -34.55 -17.00 21.41
C LYS A 10 -33.07 -16.71 21.67
N LEU A 11 -32.21 -17.30 20.85
CA LEU A 11 -30.97 -16.63 20.46
C LEU A 11 -31.38 -15.35 19.77
N GLN A 12 -31.67 -14.34 20.60
CA GLN A 12 -31.66 -12.94 20.22
C GLN A 12 -30.30 -12.75 19.58
N LEU A 13 -30.33 -12.78 18.25
CA LEU A 13 -29.37 -12.15 17.38
C LEU A 13 -29.35 -10.67 17.80
N LYS A 14 -28.64 -10.41 18.91
CA LYS A 14 -27.93 -9.17 19.15
C LYS A 14 -26.81 -9.19 18.11
N ARG A 15 -27.20 -9.12 16.83
CA ARG A 15 -26.44 -8.44 15.80
C ARG A 15 -26.38 -7.03 16.36
N LYS A 16 -25.43 -6.82 17.28
CA LYS A 16 -24.91 -5.50 17.59
C LYS A 16 -24.64 -4.96 16.20
N GLU A 17 -25.50 -4.05 15.79
CA GLU A 17 -25.13 -2.98 14.90
C GLU A 17 -23.80 -2.48 15.46
N ALA A 18 -22.71 -2.98 14.90
CA ALA A 18 -21.44 -2.30 14.93
C ALA A 18 -21.65 -1.07 14.03
N THR A 19 -22.45 -0.11 14.51
CA THR A 19 -21.99 1.24 14.81
C THR A 19 -20.53 1.37 14.39
N LYS A 20 -20.22 1.72 13.14
CA LYS A 20 -20.55 2.98 12.46
C LYS A 20 -20.35 4.14 13.44
N SER A 21 -19.15 4.19 14.03
CA SER A 21 -18.51 5.37 14.64
C SER A 21 -17.15 4.95 15.19
N SER A 22 -16.11 5.01 14.36
CA SER A 22 -14.90 5.65 14.83
C SER A 22 -14.50 6.64 13.76
N GLU A 23 -14.72 7.91 14.10
CA GLU A 23 -14.07 9.09 13.59
C GLU A 23 -12.83 8.79 12.75
N GLN A 24 -12.88 9.30 11.53
CA GLN A 24 -11.73 9.45 10.64
C GLN A 24 -10.75 10.47 11.23
N GLU A 25 -10.15 10.16 12.39
CA GLU A 25 -8.80 10.62 12.64
C GLU A 25 -7.94 10.01 11.53
N PRO A 26 -7.13 10.79 10.79
CA PRO A 26 -6.26 10.20 9.78
C PRO A 26 -5.37 9.22 10.52
N ARG A 27 -5.66 7.91 10.40
CA ARG A 27 -4.76 6.85 10.83
C ARG A 27 -3.41 7.27 10.30
N SER A 28 -2.48 7.58 11.21
CA SER A 28 -1.23 8.24 10.86
C SER A 28 -0.64 7.53 9.64
N SER A 29 -0.30 8.29 8.63
CA SER A 29 0.31 7.72 7.44
C SER A 29 1.69 7.21 7.84
N LEU A 30 1.91 5.90 7.66
CA LEU A 30 3.21 5.28 7.95
C LEU A 30 4.23 5.60 6.87
N VAL A 31 3.75 5.83 5.63
CA VAL A 31 4.61 6.25 4.53
C VAL A 31 3.84 7.22 3.65
N LYS A 32 4.42 8.39 3.37
CA LYS A 32 3.94 9.33 2.35
C LYS A 32 4.95 9.45 1.22
N ILE A 33 4.49 9.21 0.00
CA ILE A 33 5.25 9.40 -1.22
C ILE A 33 4.72 10.64 -1.94
N LYS A 34 5.61 11.58 -2.26
CA LYS A 34 5.27 12.81 -2.98
C LYS A 34 6.10 12.93 -4.25
N ASP A 35 5.41 12.90 -5.38
CA ASP A 35 5.92 13.20 -6.73
C ASP A 35 7.27 12.52 -7.02
N LEU A 36 7.35 11.21 -6.75
CA LEU A 36 8.58 10.42 -6.80
C LEU A 36 8.90 9.96 -8.23
N ASP A 37 10.06 10.35 -8.76
CA ASP A 37 10.61 9.83 -10.03
C ASP A 37 11.77 8.86 -9.79
N ILE A 38 11.75 7.73 -10.50
CA ILE A 38 12.84 6.75 -10.50
C ILE A 38 13.33 6.58 -11.93
N VAL A 39 14.58 6.96 -12.17
CA VAL A 39 15.23 6.90 -13.48
C VAL A 39 16.46 5.99 -13.40
N TYR A 40 16.53 5.03 -14.32
CA TYR A 40 17.71 4.19 -14.50
C TYR A 40 18.52 4.69 -15.68
N GLU A 41 19.83 4.83 -15.48
CA GLU A 41 20.76 5.07 -16.56
C GLU A 41 21.24 3.74 -17.15
N SER A 42 21.14 3.63 -18.47
CA SER A 42 21.73 2.56 -19.26
C SER A 42 22.98 3.10 -19.95
N SER A 43 24.12 2.53 -19.60
CA SER A 43 25.38 2.74 -20.33
C SER A 43 25.42 1.76 -21.50
N ALA A 44 24.76 2.11 -22.59
CA ALA A 44 24.81 1.34 -23.83
C ALA A 44 26.09 1.72 -24.60
N GLY A 45 27.22 1.12 -24.19
CA GLY A 45 28.53 1.30 -24.81
C GLY A 45 29.25 2.60 -24.45
N LEU A 46 30.51 2.75 -24.91
CA LEU A 46 31.41 3.86 -24.56
C LEU A 46 30.90 5.25 -24.99
N LEU A 47 29.89 5.33 -25.87
CA LEU A 47 29.52 6.56 -26.58
C LEU A 47 28.07 7.03 -26.34
N LYS A 48 27.19 6.22 -25.73
CA LYS A 48 25.78 6.61 -25.58
C LYS A 48 25.22 6.28 -24.20
N ARG A 49 25.04 7.32 -23.40
CA ARG A 49 24.21 7.26 -22.19
C ARG A 49 22.75 7.38 -22.61
N SER A 50 21.93 6.42 -22.19
CA SER A 50 20.48 6.47 -22.32
C SER A 50 19.88 6.40 -20.93
N SER A 51 18.77 7.09 -20.68
CA SER A 51 18.02 6.97 -19.43
C SER A 51 16.64 6.39 -19.68
N PHE A 52 16.11 5.67 -18.70
CA PHE A 52 14.77 5.11 -18.72
C PHE A 52 14.05 5.46 -17.40
N THR A 53 12.89 6.11 -17.51
CA THR A 53 12.04 6.43 -16.36
C THR A 53 11.19 5.20 -16.01
N ALA A 54 11.48 4.57 -14.88
CA ALA A 54 10.72 3.40 -14.40
C ALA A 54 9.47 3.79 -13.61
N VAL A 55 9.51 4.91 -12.91
CA VAL A 55 8.36 5.48 -12.18
C VAL A 55 8.36 6.97 -12.42
N SER A 56 7.20 7.53 -12.73
CA SER A 56 7.01 8.97 -12.93
C SER A 56 5.95 9.50 -11.97
N ALA A 57 6.31 10.53 -11.21
CA ALA A 57 5.46 11.31 -10.32
C ALA A 57 4.55 10.47 -9.40
N ALA A 58 5.08 9.39 -8.81
CA ALA A 58 4.29 8.57 -7.91
C ALA A 58 3.89 9.34 -6.65
N LYS A 59 2.60 9.33 -6.33
CA LYS A 59 2.01 10.10 -5.23
C LYS A 59 0.90 9.32 -4.54
N PHE A 60 1.21 8.78 -3.37
CA PHE A 60 0.23 8.07 -2.54
C PHE A 60 0.72 7.94 -1.09
N GLU A 61 -0.15 7.42 -0.24
CA GLU A 61 0.10 7.24 1.19
C GLU A 61 -0.17 5.78 1.59
N ILE A 62 0.60 5.27 2.56
CA ILE A 62 0.40 3.96 3.19
C ILE A 62 -0.07 4.21 4.63
N PRO A 63 -1.37 4.02 4.94
CA PRO A 63 -1.86 4.23 6.29
C PRO A 63 -1.31 3.18 7.27
N THR A 64 -1.10 3.59 8.53
CA THR A 64 -0.66 2.66 9.58
C THR A 64 -1.64 1.49 9.74
N GLY A 65 -1.09 0.27 9.84
CA GLY A 65 -1.86 -0.95 10.03
C GLY A 65 -2.69 -1.40 8.82
N LYS A 66 -2.39 -0.89 7.62
CA LYS A 66 -3.04 -1.30 6.37
C LYS A 66 -2.07 -2.06 5.46
N ILE A 67 -2.62 -2.98 4.69
CA ILE A 67 -1.91 -3.70 3.63
C ILE A 67 -2.35 -3.08 2.31
N ILE A 68 -1.39 -2.69 1.47
CA ILE A 68 -1.63 -2.17 0.13
C ILE A 68 -1.07 -3.16 -0.89
N GLY A 69 -1.89 -3.54 -1.88
CA GLY A 69 -1.45 -4.32 -3.02
C GLY A 69 -1.07 -3.39 -4.19
N LEU A 70 0.15 -3.52 -4.69
CA LEU A 70 0.62 -2.82 -5.89
C LEU A 70 0.52 -3.75 -7.10
N VAL A 71 -0.35 -3.44 -8.05
CA VAL A 71 -0.67 -4.30 -9.22
C VAL A 71 -0.40 -3.60 -10.55
N GLY A 72 -0.20 -4.37 -11.63
CA GLY A 72 0.06 -3.86 -12.98
C GLY A 72 0.87 -4.84 -13.83
N GLU A 73 1.00 -4.57 -15.13
CA GLU A 73 1.72 -5.40 -16.11
C GLU A 73 3.25 -5.49 -15.86
N SER A 74 3.92 -6.45 -16.48
CA SER A 74 5.39 -6.53 -16.38
C SER A 74 6.04 -5.23 -16.89
N GLY A 75 7.04 -4.71 -16.17
CA GLY A 75 7.75 -3.49 -16.57
C GLY A 75 7.15 -2.15 -16.13
N THR A 76 5.99 -2.12 -15.48
CA THR A 76 5.33 -0.85 -15.05
C THR A 76 5.97 -0.16 -13.82
N GLY A 77 7.15 -0.60 -13.37
CA GLY A 77 7.87 0.04 -12.26
C GLY A 77 7.51 -0.41 -10.84
N LYS A 78 6.66 -1.43 -10.66
CA LYS A 78 6.28 -1.95 -9.33
C LYS A 78 7.47 -2.33 -8.45
N THR A 79 8.38 -3.13 -9.01
CA THR A 79 9.61 -3.57 -8.31
C THR A 79 10.53 -2.38 -8.02
N SER A 80 10.62 -1.41 -8.93
CA SER A 80 11.42 -0.20 -8.73
C SER A 80 10.87 0.64 -7.58
N LEU A 81 9.56 0.83 -7.53
CA LEU A 81 8.89 1.56 -6.45
C LEU A 81 9.06 0.86 -5.09
N GLY A 82 8.85 -0.46 -5.05
CA GLY A 82 9.07 -1.25 -3.83
C GLY A 82 10.52 -1.18 -3.33
N ARG A 83 11.50 -1.22 -4.23
CA ARG A 83 12.92 -1.08 -3.86
C ARG A 83 13.26 0.32 -3.36
N ALA A 84 12.69 1.37 -3.96
CA ALA A 84 12.88 2.75 -3.49
C ALA A 84 12.28 2.94 -2.08
N LEU A 85 11.09 2.37 -1.82
CA LEU A 85 10.48 2.35 -0.48
C LEU A 85 11.32 1.62 0.57
N LEU A 86 12.16 0.67 0.17
CA LEU A 86 13.11 -0.02 1.05
C LEU A 86 14.48 0.66 1.11
N LYS A 87 14.62 1.86 0.53
CA LYS A 87 15.91 2.58 0.39
C LYS A 87 16.99 1.77 -0.35
N ALA A 88 16.60 0.78 -1.15
CA ALA A 88 17.49 -0.11 -1.88
C ALA A 88 17.82 0.38 -3.30
N THR A 89 17.11 1.39 -3.79
CA THR A 89 17.33 2.04 -5.09
C THR A 89 17.17 3.55 -4.90
N PRO A 90 18.06 4.39 -5.48
CA PRO A 90 17.88 5.84 -5.46
C PRO A 90 16.67 6.28 -6.29
N PHE A 91 16.17 7.48 -6.00
CA PHE A 91 15.17 8.20 -6.79
C PHE A 91 15.70 9.60 -7.11
N GLN A 92 15.30 10.18 -8.24
CA GLN A 92 15.86 11.45 -8.72
C GLN A 92 15.14 12.68 -8.15
N THR A 93 13.83 12.58 -7.94
CA THR A 93 12.98 13.70 -7.48
C THR A 93 11.94 13.20 -6.49
N GLY A 94 11.32 14.14 -5.78
CA GLY A 94 10.26 13.85 -4.82
C GLY A 94 10.77 13.51 -3.43
N SER A 95 9.91 12.92 -2.62
CA SER A 95 10.24 12.53 -1.24
C SER A 95 9.46 11.31 -0.77
N ILE A 96 10.10 10.53 0.10
CA ILE A 96 9.48 9.44 0.87
C ILE A 96 9.64 9.79 2.34
N ILE A 97 8.50 10.01 3.02
CA ILE A 97 8.41 10.35 4.44
C ILE A 97 7.86 9.12 5.16
N TYR A 98 8.49 8.71 6.25
CA TYR A 98 8.06 7.59 7.10
C TYR A 98 7.54 8.11 8.44
#